data_AF-A0A7J5ZJL4-F1
#
_entry.id   AF-A0A7J5ZJL4-F1
#
_cell.length_a   1.000
_cell.length_b   1.000
_cell.length_c   1.000
_cell.angle_alpha   90.00
_cell.angle_beta   90.00
_cell.angle_gamma   90.00
#
_symmetry.space_group_name_H-M   'P 1'
#
loop_
_entity.id
_entity.type
_entity.pdbx_description
1 polymer ?
#
loop_
_entity_poly.entity_id
_entity_poly.type
_entity_poly.pdbx_seq_one_letter_code
_entity_poly.pdbx_strand_id
1 'polypeptide(L)'
;MRLLNRPSSSGWVRVMDTRHGVVAITFLAFFMQVVVEATSWWSLAMNPLLIPEAYIIGTQPLCSQLAGLSKGQKKLCQLYQDHMQYIGEGAKTGIRECQYQFRHRRWNCSTVDNSSVFGRVMQIGSREAAFTYAISAAGVVNAVSRACREGELSSCGCSRAARPKELPRDWLWGGCGDNLNYGYRFSKEFVDAREREKTYEKSSMESARLLMNLHNNEAGRRMVSHLAHVSCKCHGVSGSCSLKTCWLQLADFRKVGDALKEKYDSAAAMKINGRGKLVQVHSKFNPPTSQDLVYVEPSPDYCVQNYSTGSLGTQGRLCNKTSEGMDGCALMCCGRGYDQFKATLVERCHCKFHWCCYVKCKRCARVVDQFVCK
;
A
#
# COMPACT_ATOMS: atom_id res chain seq x y z
N MET A 1 -29.00 4.49 76.53
CA MET A 1 -29.48 3.74 77.70
C MET A 1 -29.87 2.33 77.23
N ARG A 2 -29.16 1.30 77.71
CA ARG A 2 -29.43 -0.18 77.68
C ARG A 2 -29.75 -0.84 76.32
N LEU A 3 -28.88 -1.68 75.71
CA LEU A 3 -28.44 -3.06 76.05
C LEU A 3 -29.57 -4.12 76.02
N LEU A 4 -29.55 -5.04 75.03
CA LEU A 4 -29.37 -6.52 75.14
C LEU A 4 -30.05 -7.38 74.02
N ASN A 5 -29.18 -8.13 73.32
CA ASN A 5 -29.23 -9.52 72.80
C ASN A 5 -30.54 -10.34 72.57
N ARG A 6 -30.65 -10.87 71.32
CA ARG A 6 -30.78 -12.28 70.81
C ARG A 6 -31.55 -13.37 71.62
N PRO A 7 -32.20 -14.40 70.97
CA PRO A 7 -31.54 -15.47 70.16
C PRO A 7 -32.31 -16.07 68.93
N SER A 8 -31.61 -16.59 67.89
CA SER A 8 -31.56 -17.99 67.30
C SER A 8 -32.88 -18.63 66.81
N SER A 9 -33.05 -19.40 65.70
CA SER A 9 -32.17 -20.23 64.85
C SER A 9 -32.95 -20.75 63.59
N SER A 10 -32.25 -21.47 62.67
CA SER A 10 -32.67 -22.27 61.49
C SER A 10 -32.87 -21.50 60.16
N GLY A 11 -32.30 -21.85 59.00
CA GLY A 11 -31.45 -22.96 58.58
C GLY A 11 -31.95 -23.56 57.26
N TRP A 12 -31.56 -23.05 56.09
CA TRP A 12 -31.64 -23.77 54.80
C TRP A 12 -30.56 -23.27 53.83
N VAL A 13 -29.53 -24.09 53.62
CA VAL A 13 -28.49 -23.91 52.60
C VAL A 13 -29.02 -24.49 51.28
N ARG A 14 -29.20 -23.65 50.24
CA ARG A 14 -29.32 -24.13 48.86
C ARG A 14 -27.95 -24.04 48.20
N VAL A 15 -27.38 -25.20 47.94
CA VAL A 15 -26.22 -25.39 47.08
C VAL A 15 -26.65 -25.05 45.64
N MET A 16 -26.16 -23.94 45.10
CA MET A 16 -26.25 -23.66 43.66
C MET A 16 -25.09 -24.33 42.94
N ASP A 17 -25.46 -25.25 42.06
CA ASP A 17 -24.62 -26.07 41.21
C ASP A 17 -23.74 -25.21 40.28
N THR A 18 -22.43 -25.23 40.52
CA THR A 18 -21.40 -24.42 39.84
C THR A 18 -20.98 -24.98 38.47
N ARG A 19 -21.58 -26.09 38.00
CA ARG A 19 -21.17 -26.74 36.74
C ARG A 19 -21.77 -26.15 35.46
N HIS A 20 -22.85 -25.38 35.55
CA HIS A 20 -23.52 -24.81 34.37
C HIS A 20 -23.03 -23.40 33.99
N GLY A 21 -22.38 -22.69 34.92
CA GLY A 21 -21.84 -21.33 34.68
C GLY A 21 -20.53 -21.32 33.90
N VAL A 22 -19.71 -22.37 34.01
CA VAL A 22 -18.37 -22.41 33.39
C VAL A 22 -18.46 -22.73 31.89
N VAL A 23 -19.39 -23.59 31.48
CA VAL A 23 -19.55 -23.98 30.07
C VAL A 23 -20.09 -22.84 29.21
N ALA A 24 -21.00 -22.01 29.75
CA ALA A 24 -21.55 -20.85 29.03
C ALA A 24 -20.50 -19.75 28.79
N ILE A 25 -19.59 -19.54 29.74
CA ILE A 25 -18.52 -18.53 29.62
C ILE A 25 -17.45 -18.99 28.63
N THR A 26 -17.13 -20.29 28.57
CA THR A 26 -16.20 -20.83 27.57
C THR A 26 -16.77 -20.81 26.14
N PHE A 27 -18.09 -20.98 25.97
CA PHE A 27 -18.72 -20.87 24.64
C PHE A 27 -18.85 -19.42 24.15
N LEU A 28 -19.09 -18.47 25.05
CA LEU A 28 -19.08 -17.03 24.69
C LEU A 28 -17.67 -16.49 24.42
N ALA A 29 -16.64 -17.05 25.07
CA ALA A 29 -15.25 -16.70 24.79
C ALA A 29 -14.73 -17.29 23.45
N PHE A 30 -15.32 -18.38 22.96
CA PHE A 30 -14.95 -18.99 21.68
C PHE A 30 -15.61 -18.31 20.46
N PHE A 31 -16.70 -17.56 20.67
CA PHE A 31 -17.40 -16.78 19.64
C PHE A 31 -17.11 -15.27 19.66
N MET A 32 -16.25 -14.79 20.56
CA MET A 32 -15.53 -13.53 20.35
C MET A 32 -14.33 -13.80 19.45
N GLN A 33 -14.58 -14.32 18.24
CA GLN A 33 -13.75 -13.93 17.12
C GLN A 33 -13.93 -12.41 17.06
N VAL A 34 -12.94 -11.68 17.56
CA VAL A 34 -12.78 -10.26 17.29
C VAL A 34 -12.87 -10.16 15.78
N VAL A 35 -14.03 -9.76 15.27
CA VAL A 35 -14.17 -9.33 13.89
C VAL A 35 -13.29 -8.10 13.82
N VAL A 36 -12.03 -8.30 13.44
CA VAL A 36 -11.12 -7.20 13.18
C VAL A 36 -11.70 -6.52 11.95
N GLU A 37 -12.56 -5.52 12.18
CA GLU A 37 -13.14 -4.73 11.11
C GLU A 37 -11.98 -4.22 10.25
N ALA A 38 -11.97 -4.57 8.96
CA ALA A 38 -11.00 -3.97 8.06
C ALA A 38 -11.22 -2.47 8.09
N THR A 39 -10.18 -1.74 8.47
CA THR A 39 -10.26 -0.30 8.66
C THR A 39 -9.79 0.44 7.42
N SER A 40 -9.25 -0.21 6.38
CA SER A 40 -8.77 0.44 5.16
C SER A 40 -9.07 -0.34 3.88
N TRP A 41 -9.29 0.37 2.77
CA TRP A 41 -9.51 -0.20 1.45
C TRP A 41 -8.28 -0.98 0.92
N TRP A 42 -7.08 -0.74 1.47
CA TRP A 42 -5.90 -1.53 1.13
C TRP A 42 -6.05 -3.02 1.44
N SER A 43 -6.95 -3.39 2.34
CA SER A 43 -7.27 -4.80 2.64
C SER A 43 -7.71 -5.60 1.40
N LEU A 44 -8.18 -4.93 0.35
CA LEU A 44 -8.46 -5.52 -0.97
C LEU A 44 -7.21 -6.15 -1.61
N ALA A 45 -6.00 -5.73 -1.24
CA ALA A 45 -4.75 -6.33 -1.70
C ALA A 45 -4.47 -7.70 -1.08
N MET A 46 -4.95 -7.92 0.14
CA MET A 46 -4.65 -9.10 0.96
C MET A 46 -5.70 -10.20 0.78
N ASN A 47 -6.95 -9.79 0.50
CA ASN A 47 -8.05 -10.69 0.23
C ASN A 47 -8.40 -10.60 -1.27
N PRO A 48 -7.75 -11.42 -2.13
CA PRO A 48 -8.10 -11.43 -3.54
C PRO A 48 -9.60 -11.71 -3.66
N LEU A 49 -10.30 -10.84 -4.40
CA LEU A 49 -11.69 -11.05 -4.72
C LEU A 49 -11.78 -12.33 -5.56
N LEU A 50 -12.12 -13.44 -4.92
CA LEU A 50 -12.63 -14.58 -5.63
C LEU A 50 -13.99 -14.13 -6.13
N ILE A 51 -14.07 -13.79 -7.42
CA ILE A 51 -15.33 -13.58 -8.11
C ILE A 51 -15.68 -14.93 -8.73
N PRO A 52 -16.49 -15.79 -8.08
CA PRO A 52 -17.09 -16.91 -8.76
C PRO A 52 -17.81 -16.43 -10.02
N GLU A 53 -17.67 -17.17 -11.12
CA GLU A 53 -18.38 -16.92 -12.39
C GLU A 53 -19.92 -16.83 -12.20
N ALA A 54 -20.44 -17.31 -11.07
CA ALA A 54 -21.84 -17.22 -10.66
C ALA A 54 -22.33 -15.79 -10.30
N TYR A 55 -21.46 -14.80 -10.10
CA TYR A 55 -21.88 -13.42 -9.79
C TYR A 55 -22.47 -12.65 -10.98
N ILE A 56 -22.52 -13.27 -12.15
CA ILE A 56 -23.19 -12.74 -13.35
C ILE A 56 -24.73 -12.75 -13.19
N ILE A 57 -25.28 -13.45 -12.19
CA ILE A 57 -26.73 -13.58 -11.95
C ILE A 57 -27.14 -12.98 -10.60
N GLY A 58 -26.97 -11.66 -10.46
CA GLY A 58 -27.92 -10.78 -9.74
C GLY A 58 -28.31 -11.05 -8.28
N THR A 59 -27.51 -11.70 -7.42
CA THR A 59 -27.91 -11.89 -6.00
C THR A 59 -26.79 -11.63 -4.95
N GLN A 60 -27.01 -10.58 -4.12
CA GLN A 60 -26.28 -10.11 -2.91
C GLN A 60 -24.92 -9.36 -3.08
N PRO A 61 -24.62 -8.35 -2.23
CA PRO A 61 -23.80 -7.20 -2.62
C PRO A 61 -22.33 -7.45 -2.32
N LEU A 62 -21.54 -7.68 -3.36
CA LEU A 62 -20.07 -7.69 -3.31
C LEU A 62 -19.54 -6.54 -2.41
N CYS A 63 -20.09 -5.34 -2.60
CA CYS A 63 -19.63 -4.12 -1.94
C CYS A 63 -19.95 -4.00 -0.44
N SER A 64 -20.98 -4.70 0.07
CA SER A 64 -21.27 -4.66 1.51
C SER A 64 -20.38 -5.63 2.29
N GLN A 65 -19.96 -6.72 1.64
CA GLN A 65 -19.06 -7.72 2.18
C GLN A 65 -17.59 -7.28 2.14
N LEU A 66 -17.25 -6.35 1.25
CA LEU A 66 -15.94 -5.71 1.23
C LEU A 66 -15.72 -4.86 2.48
N ALA A 67 -15.00 -5.42 3.43
CA ALA A 67 -14.52 -4.73 4.60
C ALA A 67 -13.50 -3.64 4.22
N GLY A 68 -13.35 -2.57 5.03
CA GLY A 68 -12.35 -1.53 4.79
C GLY A 68 -12.81 -0.34 3.95
N LEU A 69 -13.88 -0.50 3.16
CA LEU A 69 -14.42 0.59 2.33
C LEU A 69 -15.17 1.64 3.16
N SER A 70 -14.90 2.92 2.88
CA SER A 70 -15.69 4.05 3.38
C SER A 70 -17.09 4.10 2.75
N LYS A 71 -17.97 5.01 3.23
CA LYS A 71 -19.34 5.10 2.71
C LYS A 71 -19.35 5.53 1.24
N GLY A 72 -18.50 6.46 0.86
CA GLY A 72 -18.31 6.92 -0.53
C GLY A 72 -17.68 5.84 -1.40
N GLN A 73 -16.67 5.11 -0.89
CA GLN A 73 -16.08 3.98 -1.61
C GLN A 73 -17.09 2.85 -1.85
N LYS A 74 -18.00 2.57 -0.91
CA LYS A 74 -19.08 1.61 -1.11
C LYS A 74 -20.04 2.02 -2.23
N LYS A 75 -20.38 3.32 -2.33
CA LYS A 75 -21.18 3.84 -3.44
C LYS A 75 -20.47 3.67 -4.79
N LEU A 76 -19.17 3.97 -4.84
CA LEU A 76 -18.37 3.77 -6.05
C LEU A 76 -18.27 2.29 -6.43
N CYS A 77 -18.06 1.41 -5.45
CA CYS A 77 -18.08 -0.03 -5.67
C CYS A 77 -19.40 -0.50 -6.29
N GLN A 78 -20.55 0.00 -5.80
CA GLN A 78 -21.86 -0.38 -6.34
C GLN A 78 -22.03 0.02 -7.81
N LEU A 79 -21.43 1.15 -8.22
CA LEU A 79 -21.46 1.65 -9.58
C LEU A 79 -20.42 0.98 -10.50
N TYR A 80 -19.27 0.59 -9.94
CA TYR A 80 -18.09 0.13 -10.67
C TYR A 80 -17.59 -1.21 -10.11
N GLN A 81 -18.46 -2.22 -10.07
CA GLN A 81 -18.16 -3.51 -9.44
C GLN A 81 -16.98 -4.23 -10.12
N ASP A 82 -16.91 -4.18 -11.45
CA ASP A 82 -15.83 -4.72 -12.29
C ASP A 82 -14.46 -4.06 -12.02
N HIS A 83 -14.42 -2.89 -11.35
CA HIS A 83 -13.17 -2.22 -11.00
C HIS A 83 -12.54 -2.75 -9.72
N MET A 84 -13.31 -3.40 -8.85
CA MET A 84 -12.86 -3.74 -7.49
C MET A 84 -11.67 -4.71 -7.48
N GLN A 85 -11.63 -5.65 -8.42
CA GLN A 85 -10.48 -6.54 -8.59
C GLN A 85 -9.20 -5.74 -8.91
N TYR A 86 -9.28 -4.85 -9.90
CA TYR A 86 -8.14 -4.04 -10.35
C TYR A 86 -7.69 -2.99 -9.32
N ILE A 87 -8.61 -2.49 -8.49
CA ILE A 87 -8.26 -1.68 -7.31
C ILE A 87 -7.43 -2.50 -6.33
N GLY A 88 -7.84 -3.75 -6.04
CA GLY A 88 -7.09 -4.67 -5.19
C GLY A 88 -5.71 -5.00 -5.75
N GLU A 89 -5.62 -5.28 -7.05
CA GLU A 89 -4.34 -5.50 -7.76
C GLU A 89 -3.44 -4.26 -7.74
N GLY A 90 -4.01 -3.06 -7.93
CA GLY A 90 -3.30 -1.80 -7.83
C GLY A 90 -2.75 -1.55 -6.42
N ALA A 91 -3.55 -1.78 -5.38
CA ALA A 91 -3.10 -1.72 -3.99
C ALA A 91 -1.97 -2.73 -3.72
N LYS A 92 -2.13 -3.97 -4.18
CA LYS A 92 -1.12 -5.04 -4.02
C LYS A 92 0.20 -4.69 -4.70
N THR A 93 0.12 -4.11 -5.90
CA THR A 93 1.28 -3.63 -6.64
C THR A 93 1.98 -2.49 -5.89
N GLY A 94 1.22 -1.53 -5.36
CA GLY A 94 1.75 -0.46 -4.52
C GLY A 94 2.43 -0.94 -3.24
N ILE A 95 1.83 -1.90 -2.52
CA ILE A 95 2.40 -2.50 -1.29
C ILE A 95 3.71 -3.22 -1.60
N ARG A 96 3.74 -4.06 -2.64
CA ARG A 96 4.94 -4.79 -3.05
C ARG A 96 6.07 -3.86 -3.43
N GLU A 97 5.75 -2.79 -4.14
CA GLU A 97 6.75 -1.79 -4.53
C GLU A 97 7.24 -1.00 -3.32
N CYS A 98 6.37 -0.67 -2.37
CA CYS A 98 6.78 -0.06 -1.11
C CYS A 98 7.74 -0.96 -0.31
N GLN A 99 7.39 -2.23 -0.14
CA GLN A 99 8.26 -3.23 0.49
C GLN A 99 9.60 -3.34 -0.23
N TYR A 100 9.58 -3.34 -1.56
CA TYR A 100 10.80 -3.35 -2.36
C TYR A 100 11.65 -2.10 -2.05
N GLN A 101 11.10 -0.90 -2.18
CA GLN A 101 11.83 0.35 -1.99
C GLN A 101 12.39 0.52 -0.56
N PHE A 102 11.71 -0.04 0.44
CA PHE A 102 12.08 0.09 1.85
C PHE A 102 12.75 -1.16 2.46
N ARG A 103 13.01 -2.22 1.70
CA ARG A 103 13.61 -3.49 2.19
C ARG A 103 14.89 -3.33 3.02
N HIS A 104 15.64 -2.26 2.77
CA HIS A 104 16.92 -1.93 3.41
C HIS A 104 16.84 -0.74 4.39
N ARG A 105 15.63 -0.26 4.71
CA ARG A 105 15.37 0.84 5.68
C ARG A 105 14.83 0.25 6.99
N ARG A 106 14.94 0.99 8.12
CA ARG A 106 14.48 0.54 9.46
C ARG A 106 12.98 0.26 9.47
N TRP A 107 12.20 1.17 8.90
CA TRP A 107 10.85 0.86 8.45
C TRP A 107 10.93 0.26 7.05
N ASN A 108 10.49 -0.99 6.90
CA ASN A 108 10.61 -1.76 5.65
C ASN A 108 9.28 -1.92 4.90
N CYS A 109 8.28 -1.11 5.25
CA CYS A 109 6.93 -1.19 4.68
C CYS A 109 6.26 -2.59 4.82
N SER A 110 6.63 -3.35 5.87
CA SER A 110 5.95 -4.61 6.18
C SER A 110 4.48 -4.37 6.45
N THR A 111 3.64 -5.29 5.95
CA THR A 111 2.23 -5.31 6.31
C THR A 111 2.08 -5.91 7.70
N VAL A 112 1.45 -5.17 8.62
CA VAL A 112 1.32 -5.58 10.03
C VAL A 112 0.04 -6.35 10.32
N ASP A 113 -1.00 -6.13 9.53
CA ASP A 113 -2.28 -6.85 9.61
C ASP A 113 -2.93 -6.97 8.21
N ASN A 114 -3.96 -7.81 8.09
CA ASN A 114 -4.72 -7.95 6.85
C ASN A 114 -5.84 -6.89 6.70
N SER A 115 -6.07 -6.05 7.73
CA SER A 115 -7.27 -5.23 7.90
C SER A 115 -7.02 -3.74 7.60
N SER A 116 -5.96 -3.17 8.13
CA SER A 116 -5.43 -1.83 7.84
C SER A 116 -4.23 -1.86 6.89
N VAL A 117 -3.62 -3.04 6.68
CA VAL A 117 -2.44 -3.34 5.84
C VAL A 117 -1.16 -2.69 6.36
N PHE A 118 -1.12 -1.36 6.48
CA PHE A 118 0.04 -0.61 6.98
C PHE A 118 -0.06 -0.19 8.45
N GLY A 119 -1.13 -0.54 9.16
CA GLY A 119 -1.25 -0.32 10.60
C GLY A 119 -1.33 1.13 11.04
N ARG A 120 -0.80 1.37 12.25
CA ARG A 120 -0.73 2.70 12.87
C ARG A 120 0.26 3.66 12.23
N VAL A 121 1.16 3.18 11.37
CA VAL A 121 2.07 4.08 10.61
C VAL A 121 1.28 5.07 9.77
N MET A 122 0.09 4.67 9.32
CA MET A 122 -0.85 5.51 8.57
C MET A 122 -1.60 6.52 9.42
N GLN A 123 -1.58 6.33 10.74
CA GLN A 123 -2.13 7.26 11.72
C GLN A 123 -1.10 8.30 12.15
N ILE A 124 0.14 8.26 11.61
CA ILE A 124 1.20 9.25 11.83
C ILE A 124 1.52 9.95 10.51
N GLY A 125 1.74 11.27 10.56
CA GLY A 125 1.76 12.16 9.41
C GLY A 125 3.17 12.22 8.86
N SER A 126 3.84 11.06 8.84
CA SER A 126 5.26 10.91 8.63
C SER A 126 5.59 10.85 7.14
N ARG A 127 6.90 10.88 6.84
CA ARG A 127 7.39 10.68 5.47
C ARG A 127 7.00 9.29 4.94
N GLU A 128 6.98 8.28 5.79
CA GLU A 128 6.59 6.91 5.40
C GLU A 128 5.12 6.88 5.00
N ALA A 129 4.24 7.51 5.79
CA ALA A 129 2.83 7.66 5.43
C ALA A 129 2.66 8.41 4.10
N ALA A 130 3.39 9.52 3.90
CA ALA A 130 3.35 10.27 2.64
C ALA A 130 3.67 9.39 1.41
N PHE A 131 4.70 8.55 1.51
CA PHE A 131 5.05 7.62 0.43
C PHE A 131 3.98 6.56 0.20
N THR A 132 3.41 5.96 1.26
CA THR A 132 2.36 4.93 1.13
C THR A 132 1.08 5.44 0.46
N TYR A 133 0.64 6.67 0.78
CA TYR A 133 -0.47 7.33 0.09
C TYR A 133 -0.16 7.55 -1.40
N ALA A 134 1.04 8.05 -1.72
CA ALA A 134 1.45 8.26 -3.10
C ALA A 134 1.54 6.96 -3.92
N ILE A 135 2.25 5.94 -3.43
CA ILE A 135 2.46 4.69 -4.17
C ILE A 135 1.16 3.89 -4.32
N SER A 136 0.24 3.97 -3.36
CA SER A 136 -1.06 3.30 -3.46
C SER A 136 -1.99 3.99 -4.46
N ALA A 137 -2.07 5.32 -4.45
CA ALA A 137 -2.81 6.07 -5.46
C ALA A 137 -2.24 5.83 -6.87
N ALA A 138 -0.91 5.79 -7.00
CA ALA A 138 -0.20 5.44 -8.23
C ALA A 138 -0.51 4.01 -8.69
N GLY A 139 -0.55 3.04 -7.76
CA GLY A 139 -0.90 1.65 -8.03
C GLY A 139 -2.30 1.49 -8.63
N VAL A 140 -3.29 2.21 -8.10
CA VAL A 140 -4.66 2.21 -8.66
C VAL A 140 -4.71 2.82 -10.05
N VAL A 141 -4.00 3.94 -10.31
CA VAL A 141 -3.91 4.50 -11.67
C VAL A 141 -3.31 3.48 -12.62
N ASN A 142 -2.23 2.81 -12.23
CA ASN A 142 -1.53 1.86 -13.08
C ASN A 142 -2.42 0.66 -13.46
N ALA A 143 -3.05 0.03 -12.46
CA ALA A 143 -3.88 -1.15 -12.67
C ALA A 143 -5.14 -0.84 -13.48
N VAL A 144 -5.90 0.20 -13.11
CA VAL A 144 -7.15 0.55 -13.79
C VAL A 144 -6.89 1.00 -15.23
N SER A 145 -5.84 1.79 -15.48
CA SER A 145 -5.50 2.22 -16.84
C SER A 145 -5.10 1.07 -17.78
N ARG A 146 -4.44 0.04 -17.24
CA ARG A 146 -4.09 -1.18 -17.99
C ARG A 146 -5.31 -2.06 -18.25
N ALA A 147 -6.17 -2.24 -17.25
CA ALA A 147 -7.43 -2.98 -17.40
C ALA A 147 -8.33 -2.36 -18.49
N CYS A 148 -8.40 -1.02 -18.56
CA CYS A 148 -9.08 -0.34 -19.67
C CYS A 148 -8.49 -0.65 -21.05
N ARG A 149 -7.16 -0.77 -21.15
CA ARG A 149 -6.47 -1.13 -22.41
C ARG A 149 -6.73 -2.57 -22.81
N GLU A 150 -6.86 -3.46 -21.83
CA GLU A 150 -7.09 -4.90 -22.03
C GLU A 150 -8.56 -5.21 -22.32
N GLY A 151 -9.47 -4.25 -22.13
CA GLY A 151 -10.90 -4.44 -22.38
C GLY A 151 -11.64 -5.12 -21.22
N GLU A 152 -11.01 -5.17 -20.05
CA GLU A 152 -11.50 -5.85 -18.85
C GLU A 152 -12.56 -5.06 -18.08
N LEU A 153 -12.70 -3.77 -18.40
CA LEU A 153 -13.60 -2.84 -17.73
C LEU A 153 -14.65 -2.33 -18.70
N SER A 154 -15.92 -2.48 -18.34
CA SER A 154 -17.05 -2.12 -19.21
C SER A 154 -17.18 -0.61 -19.47
N SER A 155 -16.71 0.21 -18.53
CA SER A 155 -16.88 1.67 -18.55
C SER A 155 -15.77 2.44 -19.28
N CYS A 156 -14.73 1.76 -19.75
CA CYS A 156 -13.60 2.38 -20.44
C CYS A 156 -13.06 1.48 -21.55
N GLY A 157 -12.16 2.04 -22.36
CA GLY A 157 -11.43 1.29 -23.39
C GLY A 157 -10.05 1.91 -23.59
N CYS A 158 -9.47 1.70 -24.77
CA CYS A 158 -8.16 2.25 -25.13
C CYS A 158 -8.05 3.77 -24.91
N SER A 159 -6.82 4.22 -24.67
CA SER A 159 -6.49 5.64 -24.54
C SER A 159 -6.95 6.46 -25.75
N ARG A 160 -7.58 7.61 -25.49
CA ARG A 160 -7.90 8.65 -26.50
C ARG A 160 -6.90 9.81 -26.47
N ALA A 161 -5.69 9.56 -25.97
CA ALA A 161 -4.65 10.58 -25.89
C ALA A 161 -4.31 11.11 -27.29
N ALA A 162 -4.19 12.43 -27.40
CA ALA A 162 -3.79 13.07 -28.64
C ALA A 162 -2.34 12.69 -28.99
N ARG A 163 -2.06 12.68 -30.30
CA ARG A 163 -0.71 12.47 -30.82
C ARG A 163 0.24 13.55 -30.25
N PRO A 164 1.37 13.17 -29.63
CA PRO A 164 2.39 14.13 -29.21
C PRO A 164 2.95 14.92 -30.39
N LYS A 165 3.20 16.22 -30.21
CA LYS A 165 3.65 17.12 -31.28
C LYS A 165 5.07 16.78 -31.75
N GLU A 166 5.87 16.25 -30.84
CA GLU A 166 7.26 15.88 -31.02
C GLU A 166 7.41 14.54 -31.77
N LEU A 167 6.31 13.79 -31.97
CA LEU A 167 6.34 12.49 -32.63
C LEU A 167 6.54 12.64 -34.15
N PRO A 168 7.60 12.04 -34.75
CA PRO A 168 7.90 12.21 -36.17
C PRO A 168 6.73 11.81 -37.07
N ARG A 169 6.46 12.64 -38.10
CA ARG A 169 5.22 12.57 -38.91
C ARG A 169 4.98 11.21 -39.57
N ASP A 170 6.05 10.54 -39.96
CA ASP A 170 6.07 9.20 -40.56
C ASP A 170 5.66 8.08 -39.58
N TRP A 171 5.63 8.34 -38.27
CA TRP A 171 5.23 7.37 -37.26
C TRP A 171 3.71 7.45 -37.10
N LEU A 172 3.02 6.33 -37.22
CA LEU A 172 1.57 6.29 -37.05
C LEU A 172 1.23 6.39 -35.56
N TRP A 173 0.27 7.24 -35.21
CA TRP A 173 -0.31 7.29 -33.86
C TRP A 173 -1.59 6.46 -33.85
N GLY A 174 -1.62 5.42 -33.03
CA GLY A 174 -2.75 4.49 -33.00
C GLY A 174 -2.47 3.24 -32.19
N GLY A 175 -3.29 2.21 -32.38
CA GLY A 175 -3.29 1.03 -31.51
C GLY A 175 -4.04 1.27 -30.20
N CYS A 176 -3.87 0.36 -29.25
CA CYS A 176 -4.55 0.44 -27.96
C CYS A 176 -3.54 0.76 -26.85
N GLY A 177 -3.45 2.05 -26.47
CA GLY A 177 -2.63 2.52 -25.37
C GLY A 177 -3.35 2.51 -24.02
N ASP A 178 -2.59 2.63 -22.93
CA ASP A 178 -3.12 2.67 -21.56
C ASP A 178 -3.99 3.91 -21.34
N ASN A 179 -5.19 3.73 -20.79
CA ASN A 179 -6.14 4.82 -20.58
C ASN A 179 -5.83 5.59 -19.29
N LEU A 180 -4.73 6.34 -19.33
CA LEU A 180 -4.20 7.10 -18.20
C LEU A 180 -5.22 8.13 -17.65
N ASN A 181 -5.95 8.83 -18.53
CA ASN A 181 -6.93 9.84 -18.09
C ASN A 181 -8.08 9.20 -17.31
N TYR A 182 -8.57 8.03 -17.73
CA TYR A 182 -9.60 7.29 -16.99
C TYR A 182 -9.08 6.83 -15.62
N GLY A 183 -7.95 6.10 -15.60
CA GLY A 183 -7.38 5.59 -14.35
C GLY A 183 -7.00 6.69 -13.35
N TYR A 184 -6.52 7.84 -13.84
CA TYR A 184 -6.25 9.02 -13.01
C TYR A 184 -7.51 9.52 -12.31
N ARG A 185 -8.60 9.73 -13.07
CA ARG A 185 -9.87 10.23 -12.53
C ARG A 185 -10.47 9.22 -11.56
N PHE A 186 -10.48 7.96 -11.93
CA PHE A 186 -11.02 6.90 -11.07
C PHE A 186 -10.24 6.79 -9.75
N SER A 187 -8.90 6.77 -9.81
CA SER A 187 -8.06 6.78 -8.60
C SER A 187 -8.35 7.99 -7.71
N LYS A 188 -8.57 9.17 -8.31
CA LYS A 188 -8.94 10.37 -7.56
C LYS A 188 -10.27 10.22 -6.84
N GLU A 189 -11.32 9.75 -7.52
CA GLU A 189 -12.65 9.56 -6.90
C GLU A 189 -12.62 8.48 -5.81
N PHE A 190 -11.98 7.34 -6.08
CA PHE A 190 -12.00 6.20 -5.17
C PHE A 190 -11.04 6.33 -3.99
N VAL A 191 -9.77 6.70 -4.23
CA VAL A 191 -8.75 6.76 -3.17
C VAL A 191 -8.99 7.97 -2.27
N ASP A 192 -9.42 9.11 -2.81
CA ASP A 192 -9.67 10.31 -2.02
C ASP A 192 -11.05 10.29 -1.32
N ALA A 193 -11.98 9.39 -1.68
CA ALA A 193 -13.35 9.38 -1.16
C ALA A 193 -13.39 9.40 0.38
N ARG A 194 -12.59 8.55 1.04
CA ARG A 194 -12.52 8.51 2.50
C ARG A 194 -12.05 9.82 3.11
N GLU A 195 -11.04 10.45 2.53
CA GLU A 195 -10.49 11.71 3.05
C GLU A 195 -11.52 12.84 2.88
N ARG A 196 -12.28 12.84 1.78
CA ARG A 196 -13.32 13.84 1.47
C ARG A 196 -14.60 13.67 2.30
N GLU A 197 -14.87 12.48 2.82
CA GLU A 197 -16.03 12.21 3.68
C GLU A 197 -15.89 12.83 5.08
N LYS A 198 -14.66 13.15 5.50
CA LYS A 198 -14.39 13.68 6.83
C LYS A 198 -14.31 15.20 6.79
N THR A 199 -14.98 15.82 7.74
CA THR A 199 -14.89 17.26 7.99
C THR A 199 -14.21 17.46 9.33
N TYR A 200 -13.13 18.23 9.33
CA TYR A 200 -12.38 18.59 10.53
C TYR A 200 -12.43 20.09 10.76
N GLU A 201 -12.20 20.50 12.01
CA GLU A 201 -12.06 21.91 12.34
C GLU A 201 -10.90 22.55 11.56
N LYS A 202 -11.10 23.79 11.11
CA LYS A 202 -10.06 24.52 10.38
C LYS A 202 -8.86 24.71 11.32
N SER A 203 -7.67 24.46 10.80
CA SER A 203 -6.41 24.58 11.54
C SER A 203 -6.13 23.46 12.56
N SER A 204 -6.93 22.39 12.60
CA SER A 204 -6.64 21.20 13.43
C SER A 204 -5.53 20.33 12.82
N MET A 205 -4.91 19.46 13.63
CA MET A 205 -3.91 18.52 13.15
C MET A 205 -4.52 17.47 12.20
N GLU A 206 -5.76 17.06 12.44
CA GLU A 206 -6.52 16.15 11.58
C GLU A 206 -6.80 16.78 10.22
N SER A 207 -7.10 18.08 10.19
CA SER A 207 -7.22 18.85 8.96
C SER A 207 -5.88 18.89 8.18
N ALA A 208 -4.76 19.07 8.89
CA ALA A 208 -3.43 19.04 8.30
C ALA A 208 -3.11 17.67 7.66
N ARG A 209 -3.43 16.57 8.35
CA ARG A 209 -3.28 15.20 7.83
C ARG A 209 -4.14 14.95 6.60
N LEU A 210 -5.41 15.34 6.63
CA LEU A 210 -6.32 15.19 5.48
C LEU A 210 -5.73 15.88 4.24
N LEU A 211 -5.26 17.13 4.39
CA LEU A 211 -4.63 17.87 3.30
C LEU A 211 -3.34 17.22 2.82
N MET A 212 -2.52 16.69 3.74
CA MET A 212 -1.31 15.94 3.43
C MET A 212 -1.62 14.69 2.61
N ASN A 213 -2.61 13.90 3.02
CA ASN A 213 -3.04 12.67 2.34
C ASN A 213 -3.50 12.96 0.92
N LEU A 214 -4.37 13.97 0.74
CA LEU A 214 -4.86 14.39 -0.58
C LEU A 214 -3.72 14.87 -1.50
N HIS A 215 -2.76 15.63 -0.96
CA HIS A 215 -1.59 16.09 -1.70
C HIS A 215 -0.72 14.92 -2.16
N ASN A 216 -0.42 13.98 -1.26
CA ASN A 216 0.45 12.85 -1.58
C ASN A 216 -0.21 11.86 -2.53
N ASN A 217 -1.52 11.64 -2.41
CA ASN A 217 -2.29 10.88 -3.40
C ASN A 217 -2.16 11.51 -4.80
N GLU A 218 -2.29 12.84 -4.89
CA GLU A 218 -2.12 13.58 -6.14
C GLU A 218 -0.70 13.46 -6.70
N ALA A 219 0.32 13.56 -5.85
CA ALA A 219 1.72 13.37 -6.25
C ALA A 219 1.95 11.98 -6.86
N GLY A 220 1.39 10.93 -6.25
CA GLY A 220 1.40 9.57 -6.79
C GLY A 220 0.76 9.47 -8.17
N ARG A 221 -0.46 9.99 -8.34
CA ARG A 221 -1.17 9.99 -9.63
C ARG A 221 -0.40 10.76 -10.71
N ARG A 222 0.15 11.92 -10.35
CA ARG A 222 0.95 12.74 -11.28
C ARG A 222 2.24 12.06 -11.68
N MET A 223 2.89 11.32 -10.79
CA MET A 223 4.12 10.59 -11.12
C MET A 223 3.88 9.54 -12.21
N VAL A 224 2.77 8.78 -12.11
CA VAL A 224 2.38 7.82 -13.14
C VAL A 224 2.13 8.51 -14.48
N SER A 225 1.44 9.65 -14.44
CA SER A 225 1.16 10.44 -15.65
C SER A 225 2.44 10.99 -16.30
N HIS A 226 3.35 11.54 -15.48
CA HIS A 226 4.61 12.13 -15.92
C HIS A 226 5.57 11.10 -16.54
N LEU A 227 5.59 9.87 -16.02
CA LEU A 227 6.46 8.80 -16.51
C LEU A 227 5.85 8.00 -17.68
N ALA A 228 4.60 8.27 -18.06
CA ALA A 228 4.01 7.67 -19.25
C ALA A 228 4.78 8.16 -20.49
N HIS A 229 4.99 7.25 -21.45
CA HIS A 229 5.83 7.51 -22.62
C HIS A 229 5.20 6.95 -23.89
N VAL A 230 5.70 7.41 -25.02
CA VAL A 230 5.34 6.84 -26.32
C VAL A 230 6.07 5.52 -26.50
N SER A 231 5.32 4.47 -26.76
CA SER A 231 5.84 3.15 -27.12
C SER A 231 5.41 2.82 -28.55
N CYS A 232 6.26 2.11 -29.29
CA CYS A 232 6.06 1.84 -30.71
C CYS A 232 6.31 0.38 -31.06
N LYS A 233 5.58 -0.14 -32.05
CA LYS A 233 5.83 -1.44 -32.68
C LYS A 233 6.12 -1.29 -34.16
N CYS A 234 7.10 -2.04 -34.64
CA CYS A 234 7.52 -2.07 -36.03
C CYS A 234 6.75 -3.14 -36.82
N HIS A 235 6.37 -2.81 -38.06
CA HIS A 235 5.49 -3.59 -38.93
C HIS A 235 6.09 -3.86 -40.32
N GLY A 236 7.41 -3.71 -40.51
CA GLY A 236 8.06 -3.93 -41.79
C GLY A 236 8.41 -5.40 -42.06
N VAL A 237 8.73 -5.69 -43.33
CA VAL A 237 9.18 -7.02 -43.78
C VAL A 237 10.37 -7.47 -42.95
N SER A 238 10.36 -8.73 -42.51
CA SER A 238 11.38 -9.33 -41.65
C SER A 238 11.65 -8.60 -40.32
N GLY A 239 10.65 -7.88 -39.79
CA GLY A 239 10.78 -7.13 -38.53
C GLY A 239 11.43 -5.75 -38.67
N SER A 240 11.58 -5.25 -39.90
CA SER A 240 12.07 -3.88 -40.12
C SER A 240 11.09 -2.82 -39.57
N CYS A 241 11.61 -1.62 -39.29
CA CYS A 241 10.82 -0.48 -38.79
C CYS A 241 10.43 0.52 -39.87
N SER A 242 10.27 0.07 -41.13
CA SER A 242 9.82 0.91 -42.25
C SER A 242 8.41 1.47 -42.04
N LEU A 243 7.56 0.72 -41.35
CA LEU A 243 6.30 1.17 -40.80
C LEU A 243 6.31 0.94 -39.30
N LYS A 244 5.84 1.92 -38.52
CA LYS A 244 5.63 1.74 -37.09
C LYS A 244 4.43 2.50 -36.58
N THR A 245 3.78 1.86 -35.60
CA THR A 245 2.60 2.38 -34.93
C THR A 245 2.95 2.58 -33.46
N CYS A 246 2.58 3.74 -32.93
CA CYS A 246 2.91 4.16 -31.58
C CYS A 246 1.67 4.53 -30.78
N TRP A 247 1.70 4.29 -29.47
CA TRP A 247 0.64 4.60 -28.52
C TRP A 247 1.24 5.13 -27.21
N LEU A 248 0.37 5.71 -26.38
CA LEU A 248 0.72 6.05 -25.00
C LEU A 248 0.78 4.79 -24.14
N GLN A 249 1.89 4.58 -23.45
CA GLN A 249 2.11 3.45 -22.57
C GLN A 249 2.60 3.92 -21.20
N LEU A 250 2.09 3.29 -20.14
CA LEU A 250 2.57 3.48 -18.79
C LEU A 250 4.00 2.95 -18.65
N ALA A 251 4.82 3.64 -17.86
CA ALA A 251 6.10 3.11 -17.44
C ALA A 251 5.96 1.79 -16.66
N ASP A 252 7.06 1.06 -16.57
CA ASP A 252 7.21 0.00 -15.58
C ASP A 252 6.98 0.59 -14.18
N PHE A 253 6.20 -0.11 -13.35
CA PHE A 253 5.85 0.38 -12.02
C PHE A 253 7.07 0.53 -11.10
N ARG A 254 8.16 -0.21 -11.35
CA ARG A 254 9.44 -0.01 -10.68
C ARG A 254 9.97 1.41 -10.87
N LYS A 255 9.89 1.97 -12.09
CA LYS A 255 10.32 3.35 -12.36
C LYS A 255 9.49 4.38 -11.58
N VAL A 256 8.19 4.10 -11.41
CA VAL A 256 7.31 4.93 -10.57
C VAL A 256 7.72 4.85 -9.11
N GLY A 257 8.01 3.64 -8.61
CA GLY A 257 8.52 3.41 -7.26
C GLY A 257 9.83 4.13 -6.99
N ASP A 258 10.79 4.02 -7.92
CA ASP A 258 12.09 4.69 -7.85
C ASP A 258 11.93 6.22 -7.79
N ALA A 259 11.13 6.79 -8.70
CA ALA A 259 10.89 8.24 -8.73
C ALA A 259 10.15 8.75 -7.48
N LEU A 260 9.15 8.02 -6.97
CA LEU A 260 8.50 8.37 -5.70
C LEU A 260 9.45 8.21 -4.51
N LYS A 261 10.41 7.28 -4.58
CA LYS A 261 11.37 7.02 -3.52
C LYS A 261 12.39 8.16 -3.42
N GLU A 262 12.75 8.78 -4.54
CA GLU A 262 13.49 10.05 -4.58
C GLU A 262 12.69 11.18 -3.93
N LYS A 263 11.40 11.31 -4.28
CA LYS A 263 10.52 12.33 -3.67
C LYS A 263 10.32 12.11 -2.16
N TYR A 264 10.40 10.88 -1.67
CA TYR A 264 10.41 10.59 -0.24
C TYR A 264 11.66 11.11 0.46
N ASP A 265 12.85 10.94 -0.15
CA ASP A 265 14.11 11.41 0.46
C ASP A 265 14.15 12.94 0.55
N SER A 266 13.48 13.64 -0.38
CA SER A 266 13.37 15.10 -0.43
C SER A 266 12.02 15.65 0.06
N ALA A 267 11.22 14.87 0.82
CA ALA A 267 9.88 15.28 1.21
C ALA A 267 9.89 16.53 2.12
N ALA A 268 8.91 17.43 1.93
CA ALA A 268 8.85 18.70 2.65
C ALA A 268 8.03 18.62 3.94
N ALA A 269 8.58 19.14 5.04
CA ALA A 269 7.87 19.32 6.30
C ALA A 269 6.87 20.48 6.20
N MET A 270 5.61 20.22 6.52
CA MET A 270 4.51 21.18 6.46
C MET A 270 3.87 21.35 7.83
N LYS A 271 3.26 22.51 8.05
CA LYS A 271 2.39 22.82 9.20
C LYS A 271 1.13 23.49 8.71
N ILE A 272 0.05 23.38 9.47
CA ILE A 272 -1.19 24.11 9.18
C ILE A 272 -1.08 25.54 9.72
N ASN A 273 -1.47 26.53 8.92
CA ASN A 273 -1.57 27.92 9.37
C ASN A 273 -2.97 28.21 9.93
N GLY A 274 -3.14 29.37 10.58
CA GLY A 274 -4.46 29.79 11.12
C GLY A 274 -5.56 30.00 10.07
N ARG A 275 -5.23 29.97 8.77
CA ARG A 275 -6.19 29.99 7.66
C ARG A 275 -6.57 28.59 7.17
N GLY A 276 -6.10 27.53 7.84
CA GLY A 276 -6.34 26.14 7.46
C GLY A 276 -5.60 25.66 6.22
N LYS A 277 -4.50 26.33 5.82
CA LYS A 277 -3.66 25.91 4.67
C LYS A 277 -2.36 25.29 5.17
N LEU A 278 -1.90 24.25 4.46
CA LEU A 278 -0.55 23.72 4.64
C LEU A 278 0.47 24.74 4.14
N VAL A 279 1.43 25.07 5.01
CA VAL A 279 2.57 25.94 4.71
C VAL A 279 3.85 25.24 5.13
N GLN A 280 4.94 25.50 4.42
CA GLN A 280 6.22 24.89 4.71
C GLN A 280 6.74 25.31 6.09
N VAL A 281 7.31 24.36 6.84
CA VAL A 281 7.93 24.66 8.14
C VAL A 281 9.18 25.52 7.95
N HIS A 282 9.96 25.22 6.91
CA HIS A 282 11.21 25.90 6.59
C HIS A 282 11.08 26.70 5.29
N SER A 283 10.74 27.98 5.40
CA SER A 283 10.50 28.89 4.25
C SER A 283 11.72 29.20 3.39
N LYS A 284 12.92 28.80 3.82
CA LYS A 284 14.18 28.97 3.07
C LYS A 284 14.32 28.03 1.87
N PHE A 285 13.50 26.99 1.81
CA PHE A 285 13.49 26.04 0.70
C PHE A 285 12.43 26.42 -0.33
N ASN A 286 12.57 25.88 -1.54
CA ASN A 286 11.54 26.04 -2.54
C ASN A 286 10.22 25.39 -2.07
N PRO A 287 9.07 26.02 -2.34
CA PRO A 287 7.78 25.42 -2.04
C PRO A 287 7.59 24.09 -2.78
N PRO A 288 7.02 23.07 -2.14
CA PRO A 288 6.78 21.78 -2.79
C PRO A 288 5.76 21.93 -3.93
N THR A 289 6.03 21.27 -5.05
CA THR A 289 5.12 21.15 -6.18
C THR A 289 4.07 20.07 -5.93
N SER A 290 3.11 19.95 -6.84
CA SER A 290 2.12 18.86 -6.84
C SER A 290 2.71 17.45 -7.03
N GLN A 291 3.99 17.33 -7.39
CA GLN A 291 4.69 16.05 -7.57
C GLN A 291 5.62 15.72 -6.39
N ASP A 292 5.80 16.66 -5.47
CA ASP A 292 6.65 16.46 -4.29
C ASP A 292 5.82 15.89 -3.14
N LEU A 293 6.44 15.08 -2.29
CA LEU A 293 5.79 14.54 -1.10
C LEU A 293 5.89 15.53 0.06
N VAL A 294 4.85 15.55 0.88
CA VAL A 294 4.76 16.41 2.06
C VAL A 294 4.39 15.60 3.29
N TYR A 295 4.88 16.02 4.46
CA TYR A 295 4.58 15.39 5.74
C TYR A 295 4.34 16.44 6.82
N VAL A 296 3.55 16.12 7.86
CA VAL A 296 3.16 17.07 8.92
C VAL A 296 3.67 16.70 10.31
N GLU A 297 4.15 15.46 10.49
CA GLU A 297 4.70 14.96 11.75
C GLU A 297 6.07 14.29 11.53
N PRO A 298 7.00 14.39 12.49
CA PRO A 298 8.27 13.69 12.39
C PRO A 298 8.05 12.17 12.36
N SER A 299 8.91 11.46 11.63
CA SER A 299 8.95 10.00 11.66
C SER A 299 9.34 9.52 13.07
N PRO A 300 8.66 8.49 13.61
CA PRO A 300 9.01 7.90 14.90
C PRO A 300 10.35 7.17 14.84
N ASP A 301 10.87 6.78 16.00
CA ASP A 301 12.01 5.87 16.06
C ASP A 301 11.57 4.44 15.68
N TYR A 302 12.11 3.94 14.58
CA TYR A 302 11.86 2.58 14.08
C TYR A 302 12.87 1.54 14.61
N CYS A 303 13.82 1.93 15.46
CA CYS A 303 14.82 1.03 16.02
C CYS A 303 14.21 0.04 17.03
N VAL A 304 13.25 0.49 17.82
CA VAL A 304 12.61 -0.28 18.89
C VAL A 304 11.16 -0.57 18.53
N GLN A 305 10.68 -1.75 18.93
CA GLN A 305 9.28 -2.10 18.76
C GLN A 305 8.41 -1.16 19.60
N ASN A 306 7.41 -0.57 18.96
CA ASN A 306 6.47 0.34 19.61
C ASN A 306 5.09 0.21 18.96
N TYR A 307 4.17 -0.42 19.69
CA TYR A 307 2.80 -0.66 19.22
C TYR A 307 1.98 0.62 19.03
N SER A 308 2.30 1.69 19.75
CA SER A 308 1.60 2.98 19.62
C SER A 308 1.95 3.66 18.30
N THR A 309 3.21 3.57 17.86
CA THR A 309 3.66 4.15 16.59
C THR A 309 3.54 3.19 15.41
N GLY A 310 3.33 1.90 15.68
CA GLY A 310 3.35 0.85 14.66
C GLY A 310 4.77 0.42 14.26
N SER A 311 5.80 0.81 15.02
CA SER A 311 7.16 0.32 14.80
C SER A 311 7.29 -1.14 15.21
N LEU A 312 7.83 -1.98 14.31
CA LEU A 312 8.17 -3.38 14.60
C LEU A 312 9.56 -3.54 15.25
N GLY A 313 10.37 -2.47 15.26
CA GLY A 313 11.77 -2.54 15.66
C GLY A 313 12.67 -3.18 14.59
N THR A 314 13.97 -3.19 14.86
CA THR A 314 14.98 -3.78 13.96
C THR A 314 15.65 -5.05 14.50
N GLN A 315 15.27 -5.51 15.68
CA GLN A 315 15.74 -6.78 16.24
C GLN A 315 15.37 -7.94 15.31
N GLY A 316 16.29 -8.89 15.11
CA GLY A 316 16.08 -10.04 14.24
C GLY A 316 16.19 -9.74 12.74
N ARG A 317 16.48 -8.50 12.34
CA ARG A 317 16.65 -8.14 10.94
C ARG A 317 18.04 -8.44 10.41
N LEU A 318 18.09 -8.90 9.16
CA LEU A 318 19.34 -9.02 8.41
C LEU A 318 19.95 -7.65 8.15
N CYS A 319 21.26 -7.57 8.30
CA CYS A 319 22.07 -6.41 7.98
C CYS A 319 23.31 -6.79 7.18
N ASN A 320 23.90 -5.79 6.52
CA ASN A 320 25.09 -5.93 5.70
C ASN A 320 26.30 -5.39 6.46
N LYS A 321 27.27 -6.25 6.82
CA LYS A 321 28.44 -5.83 7.59
C LYS A 321 29.36 -4.89 6.81
N THR A 322 29.42 -5.01 5.47
CA THR A 322 30.33 -4.21 4.63
C THR A 322 29.71 -2.91 4.13
N SER A 323 28.39 -2.73 4.31
CA SER A 323 27.72 -1.51 3.87
C SER A 323 27.82 -0.41 4.92
N GLU A 324 28.16 0.80 4.48
CA GLU A 324 28.06 2.03 5.27
C GLU A 324 26.66 2.68 5.17
N GLY A 325 25.81 2.16 4.28
CA GLY A 325 24.44 2.63 4.07
C GLY A 325 23.46 2.16 5.15
N MET A 326 22.17 2.41 4.91
CA MET A 326 21.11 2.05 5.87
C MET A 326 20.87 0.55 6.04
N ASP A 327 21.26 -0.27 5.06
CA ASP A 327 21.35 -1.73 5.21
C ASP A 327 22.55 -2.17 6.06
N GLY A 328 23.51 -1.26 6.28
CA GLY A 328 24.69 -1.46 7.10
C GLY A 328 24.35 -1.84 8.54
N CYS A 329 25.05 -2.81 9.12
CA CYS A 329 24.77 -3.26 10.48
C CYS A 329 24.89 -2.15 11.54
N ALA A 330 25.76 -1.16 11.32
CA ALA A 330 25.88 0.00 12.20
C ALA A 330 24.57 0.82 12.28
N LEU A 331 23.92 1.05 11.13
CA LEU A 331 22.71 1.86 11.04
C LEU A 331 21.43 1.04 11.24
N MET A 332 21.38 -0.18 10.71
CA MET A 332 20.21 -1.06 10.81
C MET A 332 19.97 -1.54 12.25
N CYS A 333 21.04 -1.91 12.95
CA CYS A 333 20.95 -2.45 14.31
C CYS A 333 20.98 -1.37 15.41
N CYS A 334 21.01 -0.09 15.02
CA CYS A 334 20.91 1.05 15.93
C CYS A 334 21.92 1.01 17.09
N GLY A 335 23.14 0.56 16.82
CA GLY A 335 24.21 0.46 17.83
C GLY A 335 24.12 -0.74 18.79
N ARG A 336 23.08 -1.57 18.72
CA ARG A 336 22.92 -2.76 19.60
C ARG A 336 23.87 -3.92 19.26
N GLY A 337 24.58 -3.82 18.14
CA GLY A 337 25.39 -4.91 17.58
C GLY A 337 24.56 -5.93 16.81
N TYR A 338 25.21 -7.01 16.38
CA TYR A 338 24.63 -8.05 15.56
C TYR A 338 25.26 -9.41 15.89
N ASP A 339 24.50 -10.48 15.68
CA ASP A 339 24.98 -11.85 15.71
C ASP A 339 25.40 -12.30 14.32
N GLN A 340 26.44 -13.14 14.24
CA GLN A 340 26.93 -13.74 13.01
C GLN A 340 26.64 -15.24 13.02
N PHE A 341 26.04 -15.75 11.96
CA PHE A 341 25.89 -17.18 11.74
C PHE A 341 26.16 -17.56 10.29
N LYS A 342 26.62 -18.79 10.09
CA LYS A 342 26.82 -19.36 8.76
C LYS A 342 25.49 -19.92 8.25
N ALA A 343 25.02 -19.43 7.12
CA ALA A 343 23.84 -19.94 6.44
C ALA A 343 24.23 -20.59 5.11
N THR A 344 23.55 -21.69 4.75
CA THR A 344 23.72 -22.30 3.43
C THR A 344 22.74 -21.67 2.46
N LEU A 345 23.23 -20.83 1.55
CA LEU A 345 22.43 -20.28 0.46
C LEU A 345 22.41 -21.27 -0.70
N VAL A 346 21.22 -21.69 -1.09
CA VAL A 346 21.01 -22.56 -2.26
C VAL A 346 20.47 -21.73 -3.41
N GLU A 347 21.24 -21.62 -4.48
CA GLU A 347 20.87 -20.86 -5.68
C GLU A 347 20.93 -21.71 -6.95
N ARG A 348 20.20 -21.26 -7.97
CA ARG A 348 20.29 -21.85 -9.32
C ARG A 348 21.57 -21.36 -9.97
N CYS A 349 22.41 -22.28 -10.39
CA CYS A 349 23.72 -22.02 -10.97
C CYS A 349 23.92 -22.86 -12.24
N HIS A 350 24.93 -22.53 -13.04
CA HIS A 350 25.29 -23.29 -14.25
C HIS A 350 24.08 -23.57 -15.15
N CYS A 351 23.25 -22.55 -15.36
CA CYS A 351 22.05 -22.63 -16.17
C CYS A 351 22.42 -22.78 -17.65
N LYS A 352 21.93 -23.85 -18.29
CA LYS A 352 22.06 -24.07 -19.72
C LYS A 352 20.70 -23.94 -20.39
N PHE A 353 20.62 -23.09 -21.40
CA PHE A 353 19.46 -23.04 -22.29
C PHE A 353 19.53 -24.24 -23.23
N HIS A 354 18.45 -25.03 -23.25
CA HIS A 354 18.27 -26.07 -24.24
C HIS A 354 17.38 -25.49 -25.33
N TRP A 355 17.89 -25.49 -26.57
CA TRP A 355 17.12 -25.13 -27.75
C TRP A 355 16.03 -26.19 -27.94
N CYS A 356 14.94 -25.97 -27.22
CA CYS A 356 13.61 -26.59 -27.23
C CYS A 356 12.78 -25.99 -26.05
N CYS A 357 13.08 -24.71 -25.73
CA CYS A 357 12.32 -23.81 -24.86
C CYS A 357 12.42 -24.01 -23.33
N TYR A 358 13.49 -24.61 -22.81
CA TYR A 358 13.69 -24.65 -21.36
C TYR A 358 15.13 -24.37 -20.93
N VAL A 359 15.26 -23.85 -19.71
CA VAL A 359 16.54 -23.64 -19.04
C VAL A 359 16.71 -24.70 -17.96
N LYS A 360 17.80 -25.46 -18.03
CA LYS A 360 18.18 -26.43 -17.01
C LYS A 360 19.32 -25.87 -16.16
N CYS A 361 19.06 -25.64 -14.88
CA CYS A 361 20.06 -25.18 -13.91
C CYS A 361 20.40 -26.29 -12.92
N LYS A 362 21.63 -26.28 -12.41
CA LYS A 362 22.00 -27.06 -11.21
C LYS A 362 21.62 -26.25 -9.96
N ARG A 363 21.47 -26.93 -8.82
CA ARG A 363 21.38 -26.27 -7.51
C ARG A 363 22.78 -26.23 -6.91
N CYS A 364 23.32 -25.03 -6.69
CA CYS A 364 24.57 -24.84 -5.99
C CYS A 364 24.26 -24.40 -4.56
N ALA A 365 25.00 -24.95 -3.61
CA ALA A 365 24.98 -24.50 -2.22
C ALA A 365 26.30 -23.78 -1.94
N ARG A 366 26.21 -22.58 -1.35
CA ARG A 366 27.37 -21.88 -0.81
C ARG A 366 27.10 -21.45 0.62
N VAL A 367 28.13 -21.55 1.46
CA VAL A 367 28.05 -21.09 2.84
C VAL A 367 28.34 -19.58 2.85
N VAL A 368 27.44 -18.81 3.44
CA VAL A 368 27.55 -17.35 3.57
C VAL A 368 27.44 -16.95 5.02
N ASP A 369 28.20 -15.93 5.40
CA ASP A 369 27.98 -15.27 6.69
C ASP A 369 26.73 -14.39 6.61
N GLN A 370 25.81 -14.59 7.55
CA GLN A 370 24.65 -13.72 7.75
C GLN A 370 24.81 -12.98 9.08
N PHE A 371 24.42 -11.71 9.06
CA PHE A 371 24.48 -10.83 10.22
C PHE A 371 23.06 -10.40 10.57
N VAL A 372 22.66 -10.60 11.82
CA VAL A 372 21.32 -10.29 12.31
C VAL A 372 21.39 -9.38 13.52
N CYS A 373 20.59 -8.31 13.50
CA CYS A 373 20.56 -7.33 14.58
C CYS A 373 20.05 -7.91 15.90
N LYS A 374 20.73 -7.55 16.99
CA LYS A 374 20.37 -7.91 18.36
C LYS A 374 19.12 -7.20 18.87
#